data_AF-A0A3L7UT05-F1
#
_entry.id   AF-A0A3L7UT05-F1
#
_cell.length_a   1.000
_cell.length_b   1.000
_cell.length_c   1.000
_cell.angle_alpha   90.00
_cell.angle_beta   90.00
_cell.angle_gamma   90.00
#
_symmetry.space_group_name_H-M   'P 1'
#
loop_
_entity.id
_entity.type
_entity.pdbx_description
1 polymer ?
#
loop_
_entity_poly.entity_id
_entity_poly.type
_entity_poly.pdbx_seq_one_letter_code
_entity_poly.pdbx_strand_id
1 'polypeptide(L)' 'MLVLSRKIDEKIIIGDNIAIMIVDIQGDKVRLGIEAPREVSV' A
#
# COMPACT_ATOMS: atom_id res chain seq x y z
N MET A 1 4.44 16.21 0.50
CA MET A 1 3.33 15.43 1.08
C MET A 1 2.32 15.18 -0.02
N LEU A 2 2.13 13.91 -0.41
CA LEU A 2 1.16 13.50 -1.43
C LEU A 2 0.04 12.73 -0.73
N VAL A 3 -1.21 13.12 -0.93
CA VAL A 3 -2.38 12.48 -0.29
C VAL A 3 -3.24 11.87 -1.39
N LEU A 4 -3.50 10.57 -1.27
CA LEU A 4 -4.27 9.79 -2.22
C LEU A 4 -5.32 8.99 -1.45
N SER A 5 -6.57 9.10 -1.86
CA SER A 5 -7.65 8.24 -1.36
C SER A 5 -7.73 6.99 -2.23
N ARG A 6 -7.77 5.80 -1.60
CA ARG A 6 -7.87 4.50 -2.27
C ARG A 6 -8.96 3.66 -1.61
N LYS A 7 -9.60 2.79 -2.39
CA LYS A 7 -10.54 1.77 -1.91
C LYS A 7 -9.81 0.44 -1.65
N ILE A 8 -10.51 -0.50 -1.00
CA ILE A 8 -10.07 -1.90 -0.87
C ILE A 8 -9.72 -2.46 -2.27
N ASP A 9 -8.68 -3.28 -2.34
CA ASP A 9 -8.08 -3.85 -3.56
C ASP A 9 -7.39 -2.85 -4.51
N GLU A 10 -7.35 -1.56 -4.18
CA GLU A 10 -6.55 -0.62 -4.97
C GLU A 10 -5.07 -0.66 -4.58
N LYS A 11 -4.22 -0.57 -5.60
CA LYS A 11 -2.76 -0.53 -5.47
C LYS A 11 -2.21 0.86 -5.75
N ILE A 12 -1.22 1.25 -4.97
CA ILE A 12 -0.35 2.42 -5.17
C ILE A 12 1.03 1.88 -5.54
N ILE A 13 1.54 2.29 -6.69
CA ILE A 13 2.89 1.97 -7.11
C ILE A 13 3.80 3.16 -6.74
N ILE A 14 4.88 2.87 -6.03
CA ILE A 14 5.89 3.86 -5.63
C ILE A 14 7.22 3.48 -6.29
N GLY A 15 7.70 4.34 -7.19
CA GLY A 15 8.87 4.04 -8.01
C GLY A 15 8.62 2.85 -8.95
N ASP A 16 9.64 2.00 -9.11
CA ASP A 16 9.58 0.89 -10.08
C ASP A 16 9.19 -0.46 -9.45
N ASN A 17 9.43 -0.66 -8.15
CA ASN A 17 9.35 -1.99 -7.52
C ASN A 17 8.55 -2.04 -6.20
N ILE A 18 7.97 -0.94 -5.74
CA ILE A 18 7.17 -0.95 -4.49
C ILE A 18 5.70 -0.82 -4.85
N ALA A 19 4.89 -1.76 -4.40
CA ALA A 19 3.44 -1.70 -4.48
C ALA A 19 2.82 -1.78 -3.09
N ILE A 20 1.93 -0.85 -2.78
CA ILE A 20 1.14 -0.83 -1.55
C ILE A 20 -0.32 -1.07 -1.93
N MET A 21 -0.94 -2.07 -1.33
CA MET A 21 -2.34 -2.41 -1.56
C MET A 21 -3.14 -2.28 -0.26
N ILE A 22 -4.36 -1.78 -0.35
CA ILE A 22 -5.31 -1.89 0.77
C ILE A 22 -5.93 -3.29 0.71
N VAL A 23 -5.54 -4.16 1.63
CA VAL A 23 -6.01 -5.55 1.70
C VAL A 23 -7.39 -5.61 2.34
N ASP A 24 -7.60 -4.84 3.41
CA ASP A 24 -8.86 -4.87 4.15
C ASP A 24 -9.03 -3.60 4.99
N ILE A 25 -10.28 -3.19 5.23
CA ILE A 25 -10.61 -2.08 6.13
C ILE A 25 -11.64 -2.58 7.13
N GLN A 26 -11.25 -2.66 8.40
CA GLN A 26 -12.11 -3.04 9.52
C GLN A 26 -12.28 -1.87 10.48
N GLY A 27 -13.35 -1.09 10.29
CA GLY A 27 -13.60 0.13 11.05
C GLY A 27 -12.43 1.10 10.89
N ASP A 28 -11.75 1.40 11.99
CA ASP A 28 -10.57 2.28 12.02
C ASP A 28 -9.24 1.57 11.69
N LYS A 29 -9.24 0.24 11.54
CA LYS A 29 -8.04 -0.53 11.20
C LYS A 29 -7.96 -0.76 9.69
N VAL A 30 -6.86 -0.36 9.09
CA VAL A 30 -6.56 -0.64 7.68
C VAL A 30 -5.43 -1.67 7.62
N ARG A 31 -5.65 -2.75 6.88
CA ARG A 31 -4.60 -3.70 6.51
C ARG A 31 -4.00 -3.29 5.19
N LEU A 32 -2.70 -3.01 5.22
CA LEU A 32 -1.91 -2.66 4.05
C LEU A 32 -1.03 -3.86 3.69
N GLY A 33 -1.10 -4.30 2.45
CA GLY A 33 -0.16 -5.24 1.86
C GLY A 33 0.94 -4.45 1.19
N ILE A 34 2.20 -4.72 1.56
CA ILE A 34 3.36 -4.04 0.98
C ILE A 34 4.17 -5.10 0.24
N GLU A 35 4.25 -4.94 -1.08
CA GLU A 35 5.11 -5.72 -1.96
C GLU A 35 6.31 -4.84 -2.29
N ALA A 36 7.47 -5.15 -1.70
CA ALA A 36 8.71 -4.45 -1.98
C ALA A 36 9.86 -5.47 -2.09
N PRO A 37 10.87 -5.22 -2.94
CA PRO A 37 12.05 -6.06 -3.03
C PRO A 37 12.84 -5.99 -1.72
N ARG A 38 13.57 -7.06 -1.40
CA ARG A 38 14.33 -7.23 -0.15
C ARG A 38 15.40 -6.17 0.11
N GLU A 39 15.77 -5.44 -0.94
CA GLU A 39 16.74 -4.33 -0.88
C GLU A 39 16.13 -3.07 -0.25
N VAL A 40 14.82 -2.91 -0.31
CA VAL A 40 14.10 -1.78 0.28
C VAL A 40 13.77 -2.12 1.73
N SER A 41 14.29 -1.32 2.66
CA SER A 41 13.87 -1.39 4.07
C SER A 41 12.46 -0.82 4.21
N VAL A 42 11.53 -1.62 4.75
CA VAL A 42 10.10 -1.31 4.93
C VAL A 42 9.80 -0.98 6.37
#